data_AF-A0A9D1SMX7-F1
#
_entry.id   AF-A0A9D1SMX7-F1
#
_cell.length_a   1.000
_cell.length_b   1.000
_cell.length_c   1.000
_cell.angle_alpha   90.00
_cell.angle_beta   90.00
_cell.angle_gamma   90.00
#
_symmetry.space_group_name_H-M   'P 1'
#
loop_
_entity.id
_entity.type
_entity.pdbx_description
1 polymer ?
#
loop_
_entity_poly.entity_id
_entity_poly.type
_entity_poly.pdbx_seq_one_letter_code
_entity_poly.pdbx_strand_id
1 'polypeptide(L)'
;MMDDFDKNMQVIAGADSQQNQELQLSDADKKKLSEQYFKLFLNLTYTNWLRGKTLGQAWYTALSQLEQFIKNKKSHNPASLYLRQVFAAHKTKWAQVMMTNKHHDEVLDVKPELKQKWTQRAAQNTTSALNALNEIEKSYTKPQESDKKHANNELKIAADKMQLMIMLQMKKNQKGMAA
;
A
#
# COMPACT_ATOMS: atom_id res chain seq x y z
N MET A 1 17.35 -41.87 -13.40
CA MET A 1 18.18 -40.66 -13.56
C MET A 1 17.25 -39.63 -14.17
N MET A 2 17.03 -38.50 -13.49
CA MET A 2 16.13 -37.46 -13.99
C MET A 2 16.81 -36.79 -15.18
N ASP A 3 16.14 -36.75 -16.33
CA ASP A 3 16.73 -36.16 -17.53
C ASP A 3 16.69 -34.62 -17.48
N ASP A 4 17.38 -33.98 -18.42
CA ASP A 4 17.49 -32.52 -18.43
C ASP A 4 16.14 -31.84 -18.75
N PHE A 5 15.21 -32.54 -19.39
CA PHE A 5 13.85 -32.04 -19.62
C PHE A 5 13.07 -31.97 -18.32
N ASP A 6 13.09 -33.03 -17.52
CA ASP A 6 12.44 -33.11 -16.21
C ASP A 6 13.00 -32.07 -15.23
N LYS A 7 14.32 -31.81 -15.26
CA LYS A 7 14.94 -30.73 -14.48
C LYS A 7 14.46 -29.35 -14.93
N ASN A 8 14.42 -29.09 -16.23
CA ASN A 8 13.93 -27.80 -16.75
C ASN A 8 12.44 -27.61 -16.44
N MET A 9 11.64 -28.67 -16.51
CA MET A 9 10.24 -28.66 -16.11
C MET A 9 10.07 -28.39 -14.61
N GLN A 10 10.95 -28.91 -13.77
CA GLN A 10 10.98 -28.59 -12.34
C GLN A 10 11.32 -27.12 -12.07
N VAL A 11 12.25 -26.54 -12.83
CA VAL A 11 12.57 -25.09 -12.74
C VAL A 11 11.36 -24.25 -13.16
N ILE A 12 10.67 -24.61 -14.26
CA ILE A 12 9.43 -23.94 -14.71
C ILE A 12 8.32 -24.08 -13.66
N ALA A 13 8.20 -25.25 -13.03
CA ALA A 13 7.24 -25.53 -11.96
C ALA A 13 7.62 -24.90 -10.61
N GLY A 14 8.78 -24.24 -10.52
CA GLY A 14 9.25 -23.56 -9.31
C GLY A 14 9.79 -24.49 -8.21
N ALA A 15 10.19 -25.73 -8.55
CA ALA A 15 10.64 -26.72 -7.57
C ALA A 15 11.94 -26.33 -6.83
N ASP A 16 12.78 -25.47 -7.43
CA ASP A 16 14.03 -24.98 -6.82
C ASP A 16 13.84 -23.73 -5.93
N SER A 17 12.61 -23.31 -5.64
CA SER A 17 12.35 -22.06 -4.90
C SER A 17 12.66 -22.12 -3.39
N GLN A 18 13.21 -23.22 -2.86
CA GLN A 18 13.45 -23.37 -1.42
C GLN A 18 14.44 -22.35 -0.83
N GLN A 19 15.26 -21.68 -1.65
CA GLN A 19 16.18 -20.63 -1.18
C GLN A 19 15.52 -19.23 -1.02
N ASN A 20 14.30 -19.04 -1.51
CA ASN A 20 13.51 -17.82 -1.31
C ASN A 20 12.23 -18.16 -0.54
N GLN A 21 12.35 -18.41 0.77
CA GLN A 21 11.20 -18.33 1.67
C GLN A 21 10.74 -16.86 1.76
N GLU A 22 10.16 -16.33 0.68
CA GLU A 22 9.37 -15.11 0.75
C GLU A 22 8.26 -15.31 1.79
N LEU A 23 8.05 -14.32 2.63
CA LEU A 23 7.05 -14.36 3.69
C LEU A 23 5.67 -14.59 3.04
N GLN A 24 5.16 -15.81 3.08
CA GLN A 24 3.88 -16.11 2.43
C GLN A 24 2.74 -15.53 3.26
N LEU A 25 1.74 -14.98 2.58
CA LEU A 25 0.51 -14.51 3.21
C LEU A 25 -0.26 -15.68 3.84
N SER A 26 -0.58 -15.53 5.13
CA SER A 26 -1.51 -16.43 5.80
C SER A 26 -2.92 -16.33 5.18
N ASP A 27 -3.71 -17.41 5.25
CA ASP A 27 -5.10 -17.37 4.76
C ASP A 27 -5.98 -16.42 5.57
N ALA A 28 -5.68 -16.23 6.86
CA ALA A 28 -6.31 -15.22 7.70
C ALA A 28 -6.04 -13.81 7.18
N ASP A 29 -4.81 -13.49 6.78
CA ASP A 29 -4.45 -12.20 6.23
C ASP A 29 -5.01 -11.99 4.82
N LYS A 30 -5.04 -13.03 3.97
CA LYS A 30 -5.73 -12.97 2.66
C LYS A 30 -7.20 -12.63 2.83
N LYS A 31 -7.88 -13.29 3.78
CA LYS A 31 -9.28 -13.00 4.10
C LYS A 31 -9.43 -11.56 4.58
N LYS A 32 -8.63 -11.13 5.55
CA LYS A 32 -8.68 -9.76 6.10
C LYS A 32 -8.39 -8.70 5.02
N LEU A 33 -7.38 -8.90 4.16
CA LEU A 33 -7.08 -8.02 3.04
C LEU A 33 -8.27 -7.91 2.09
N SER A 34 -8.90 -9.03 1.73
CA SER A 34 -10.06 -9.02 0.84
C SER A 34 -11.27 -8.29 1.46
N GLU A 35 -11.55 -8.54 2.74
CA GLU A 35 -12.65 -7.88 3.45
C GLU A 35 -12.43 -6.37 3.55
N GLN A 36 -11.22 -5.94 3.90
CA GLN A 36 -10.90 -4.51 4.02
C GLN A 36 -10.84 -3.84 2.65
N TYR A 37 -10.38 -4.53 1.62
CA TYR A 37 -10.47 -4.07 0.23
C TYR A 37 -11.92 -3.78 -0.17
N PHE A 38 -12.85 -4.73 0.05
CA PHE A 38 -14.25 -4.55 -0.31
C PHE A 38 -14.93 -3.49 0.56
N LYS A 39 -14.61 -3.39 1.85
CA LYS A 39 -15.07 -2.29 2.70
C LYS A 39 -14.61 -0.94 2.15
N LEU A 40 -13.34 -0.80 1.79
CA LEU A 40 -12.80 0.43 1.20
C LEU A 40 -13.54 0.76 -0.09
N PHE A 41 -13.67 -0.22 -0.98
CA PHE A 41 -14.38 -0.07 -2.25
C PHE A 41 -15.82 0.44 -2.09
N LEU A 42 -16.60 -0.20 -1.21
CA LEU A 42 -18.01 0.15 -1.00
C LEU A 42 -18.15 1.54 -0.36
N ASN A 43 -17.30 1.90 0.61
CA ASN A 43 -17.37 3.22 1.25
C ASN A 43 -16.91 4.35 0.31
N LEU A 44 -15.93 4.10 -0.57
CA LEU A 44 -15.55 5.06 -1.63
C LEU A 44 -16.69 5.23 -2.64
N THR A 45 -17.31 4.13 -3.07
CA THR A 45 -18.47 4.17 -3.97
C THR A 45 -19.60 4.97 -3.35
N TYR A 46 -19.96 4.65 -2.12
CA TYR A 46 -21.03 5.34 -1.39
C TYR A 46 -20.74 6.83 -1.18
N THR A 47 -19.48 7.17 -0.87
CA THR A 47 -19.04 8.58 -0.76
C THR A 47 -19.21 9.33 -2.07
N ASN A 48 -18.84 8.70 -3.21
CA ASN A 48 -19.02 9.31 -4.52
C ASN A 48 -20.51 9.41 -4.91
N TRP A 49 -21.34 8.47 -4.49
CA TRP A 49 -22.79 8.50 -4.71
C TRP A 49 -23.45 9.63 -3.92
N LEU A 50 -23.07 9.81 -2.64
CA LEU A 50 -23.48 10.94 -1.80
C LEU A 50 -23.09 12.30 -2.41
N ARG A 51 -22.04 12.37 -3.22
CA ARG A 51 -21.61 13.59 -3.93
C ARG A 51 -22.46 13.89 -5.16
N GLY A 52 -23.51 13.12 -5.44
CA GLY A 52 -24.46 13.38 -6.52
C GLY A 52 -24.10 12.73 -7.86
N LYS A 53 -23.11 11.82 -7.89
CA LYS A 53 -22.87 10.98 -9.07
C LYS A 53 -23.98 9.94 -9.22
N THR A 54 -24.17 9.37 -10.41
CA THR A 54 -24.95 8.13 -10.52
C THR A 54 -24.21 6.97 -9.84
N LEU A 55 -24.91 5.88 -9.48
CA LEU A 55 -24.28 4.71 -8.88
C LEU A 55 -23.13 4.16 -9.74
N GLY A 56 -23.33 4.08 -11.06
CA GLY A 56 -22.31 3.65 -12.02
C GLY A 56 -21.08 4.56 -12.05
N GLN A 57 -21.29 5.87 -12.11
CA GLN A 57 -20.20 6.86 -12.06
C GLN A 57 -19.45 6.81 -10.72
N ALA A 58 -20.18 6.65 -9.61
CA ALA A 58 -19.63 6.55 -8.27
C ALA A 58 -18.74 5.32 -8.11
N TRP A 59 -19.20 4.19 -8.64
CA TRP A 59 -18.48 2.92 -8.68
C TRP A 59 -17.20 3.04 -9.51
N TYR A 60 -17.29 3.58 -10.73
CA TYR A 60 -16.12 3.76 -11.60
C TYR A 60 -15.06 4.67 -10.96
N THR A 61 -15.52 5.74 -10.31
CA THR A 61 -14.63 6.64 -9.57
C THR A 61 -13.91 5.92 -8.43
N ALA A 62 -14.63 5.09 -7.66
CA ALA A 62 -14.06 4.32 -6.57
C ALA A 62 -13.03 3.28 -7.06
N LEU A 63 -13.29 2.62 -8.20
CA LEU A 63 -12.30 1.75 -8.84
C LEU A 63 -11.03 2.50 -9.22
N SER A 64 -11.15 3.68 -9.83
CA SER A 64 -9.98 4.50 -10.20
C SER A 64 -9.17 4.92 -8.98
N GLN A 65 -9.84 5.26 -7.86
CA GLN A 65 -9.19 5.61 -6.60
C GLN A 65 -8.44 4.40 -6.00
N LEU A 66 -9.05 3.20 -6.05
CA LEU A 66 -8.40 1.97 -5.63
C LEU A 66 -7.21 1.60 -6.50
N GLU A 67 -7.31 1.80 -7.81
CA GLU A 67 -6.22 1.52 -8.74
C GLU A 67 -4.99 2.36 -8.39
N GLN A 68 -5.17 3.66 -8.12
CA GLN A 68 -4.10 4.55 -7.67
C GLN A 68 -3.52 4.11 -6.32
N PHE A 69 -4.38 3.80 -5.35
CA PHE A 69 -3.95 3.32 -4.03
C PHE A 69 -3.08 2.06 -4.11
N ILE A 70 -3.48 1.08 -4.93
CA ILE A 70 -2.75 -0.19 -5.08
C ILE A 70 -1.47 -0.02 -5.91
N LYS A 71 -1.49 0.84 -6.94
CA LYS A 71 -0.30 1.14 -7.75
C LYS A 71 0.85 1.73 -6.92
N ASN A 72 0.52 2.53 -5.91
CA ASN A 72 1.50 3.18 -5.03
C ASN A 72 2.13 2.24 -3.99
N LYS A 73 1.67 0.98 -3.87
CA LYS A 73 2.20 0.00 -2.91
C LYS A 73 3.46 -0.70 -3.41
N LYS A 74 4.29 -1.20 -2.48
CA LYS A 74 5.56 -1.88 -2.79
C LYS A 74 5.32 -3.13 -3.65
N SER A 75 5.93 -3.21 -4.83
CA SER A 75 5.65 -4.27 -5.82
C SER A 75 6.00 -5.68 -5.37
N HIS A 76 6.98 -5.84 -4.48
CA HIS A 76 7.45 -7.14 -3.98
C HIS A 76 6.90 -7.48 -2.60
N ASN A 77 5.96 -6.69 -2.07
CA ASN A 77 5.30 -7.00 -0.81
C ASN A 77 4.18 -8.03 -1.06
N PRO A 78 4.16 -9.18 -0.37
CA PRO A 78 3.15 -10.22 -0.52
C PRO A 78 1.71 -9.70 -0.41
N ALA A 79 1.42 -8.87 0.62
CA ALA A 79 0.10 -8.24 0.81
C ALA A 79 -0.28 -7.34 -0.37
N SER A 80 0.69 -6.62 -0.95
CA SER A 80 0.48 -5.74 -2.10
C SER A 80 0.23 -6.53 -3.38
N LEU A 81 0.96 -7.62 -3.61
CA LEU A 81 0.73 -8.54 -4.72
C LEU A 81 -0.68 -9.15 -4.65
N TYR A 82 -1.08 -9.61 -3.47
CA TYR A 82 -2.42 -10.15 -3.27
C TYR A 82 -3.51 -9.10 -3.48
N LEU A 83 -3.34 -7.85 -3.00
CA LEU A 83 -4.29 -6.78 -3.30
C LEU A 83 -4.41 -6.47 -4.79
N ARG A 84 -3.31 -6.55 -5.55
CA ARG A 84 -3.32 -6.41 -7.02
C ARG A 84 -4.12 -7.54 -7.67
N GLN A 85 -3.98 -8.78 -7.21
CA GLN A 85 -4.76 -9.92 -7.69
C GLN A 85 -6.26 -9.75 -7.40
N VAL A 86 -6.62 -9.38 -6.17
CA VAL A 86 -8.00 -9.10 -5.78
C VAL A 86 -8.59 -7.99 -6.66
N PHE A 87 -7.85 -6.90 -6.86
CA PHE A 87 -8.28 -5.80 -7.73
C PHE A 87 -8.47 -6.23 -9.19
N ALA A 88 -7.54 -7.01 -9.75
CA ALA A 88 -7.64 -7.51 -11.12
C ALA A 88 -8.87 -8.40 -11.33
N ALA A 89 -9.13 -9.32 -10.39
CA ALA A 89 -10.32 -10.16 -10.40
C ALA A 89 -11.61 -9.34 -10.24
N HIS A 90 -11.61 -8.37 -9.32
CA HIS A 90 -12.76 -7.49 -9.06
C HIS A 90 -13.10 -6.65 -10.30
N LYS A 91 -12.12 -5.94 -10.88
CA LYS A 91 -12.30 -5.06 -12.05
C LYS A 91 -12.90 -5.83 -13.24
N THR A 92 -12.44 -7.05 -13.48
CA THR A 92 -12.89 -7.89 -14.60
C THR A 92 -14.33 -8.37 -14.39
N LYS A 93 -14.63 -8.96 -13.23
CA LYS A 93 -15.95 -9.57 -12.98
C LYS A 93 -17.07 -8.53 -12.82
N TRP A 94 -16.76 -7.39 -12.21
CA TRP A 94 -17.80 -6.44 -11.79
C TRP A 94 -18.15 -5.37 -12.80
N ALA A 95 -17.32 -5.17 -13.84
CA ALA A 95 -17.69 -4.31 -14.96
C ALA A 95 -19.03 -4.74 -15.58
N GLN A 96 -19.21 -6.05 -15.80
CA GLN A 96 -20.47 -6.60 -16.32
C GLN A 96 -21.63 -6.39 -15.34
N VAL A 97 -21.43 -6.70 -14.06
CA VAL A 97 -22.46 -6.56 -13.01
C VAL A 97 -23.01 -5.12 -12.96
N MET A 98 -22.13 -4.12 -13.04
CA MET A 98 -22.54 -2.71 -12.99
C MET A 98 -23.26 -2.25 -14.25
N MET A 99 -22.79 -2.64 -15.44
CA MET A 99 -23.48 -2.29 -16.69
C MET A 99 -24.89 -2.90 -16.77
N THR A 100 -25.12 -4.04 -16.11
CA THR A 100 -26.44 -4.70 -16.06
C THR A 100 -27.27 -4.34 -14.83
N ASN A 101 -26.76 -3.50 -13.94
CA ASN A 101 -27.49 -3.12 -12.73
C ASN A 101 -28.60 -2.12 -13.09
N LYS A 102 -29.86 -2.46 -12.81
CA LYS A 102 -31.01 -1.58 -13.06
C LYS A 102 -30.92 -0.21 -12.34
N HIS A 103 -30.13 -0.13 -11.28
CA HIS A 103 -29.90 1.08 -10.49
C HIS A 103 -28.64 1.86 -10.93
N HIS A 104 -27.99 1.48 -12.03
CA HIS A 104 -26.74 2.08 -12.50
C HIS A 104 -26.82 3.62 -12.63
N ASP A 105 -27.94 4.12 -13.15
CA ASP A 105 -28.15 5.55 -13.40
C ASP A 105 -28.79 6.28 -12.21
N GLU A 106 -29.06 5.58 -11.10
CA GLU A 106 -29.70 6.20 -9.94
C GLU A 106 -28.74 7.15 -9.23
N VAL A 107 -29.26 8.32 -8.89
CA VAL A 107 -28.62 9.27 -7.99
C VAL A 107 -29.23 9.09 -6.60
N LEU A 108 -28.39 9.16 -5.58
CA LEU A 108 -28.84 8.99 -4.20
C LEU A 108 -29.59 10.24 -3.74
N ASP A 109 -30.90 10.12 -3.54
CA ASP A 109 -31.70 11.18 -2.92
C ASP A 109 -31.66 11.05 -1.39
N VAL A 110 -31.09 12.05 -0.72
CA VAL A 110 -30.87 12.05 0.73
C VAL A 110 -31.20 13.40 1.31
N LYS A 111 -31.99 13.40 2.39
CA LYS A 111 -32.23 14.59 3.22
C LYS A 111 -30.88 15.19 3.70
N PRO A 112 -30.68 16.51 3.64
CA PRO A 112 -29.41 17.16 4.01
C PRO A 112 -28.86 16.74 5.38
N GLU A 113 -29.74 16.59 6.38
CA GLU A 113 -29.39 16.19 7.75
C GLU A 113 -28.80 14.77 7.84
N LEU A 114 -29.28 13.85 7.00
CA LEU A 114 -28.78 12.48 6.90
C LEU A 114 -27.50 12.42 6.08
N LYS A 115 -27.43 13.25 5.02
CA LYS A 115 -26.27 13.31 4.12
C LYS A 115 -24.98 13.59 4.87
N GLN A 116 -24.99 14.52 5.83
CA GLN A 116 -23.80 14.82 6.64
C GLN A 116 -23.37 13.62 7.52
N LYS A 117 -24.32 13.01 8.23
CA LYS A 117 -24.06 11.83 9.09
C LYS A 117 -23.51 10.66 8.28
N TRP A 118 -24.09 10.40 7.11
CA TRP A 118 -23.68 9.31 6.24
C TRP A 118 -22.31 9.56 5.61
N THR A 119 -22.02 10.81 5.24
CA THR A 119 -20.69 11.22 4.76
C THR A 119 -19.62 10.99 5.83
N GLN A 120 -19.90 11.39 7.08
CA GLN A 120 -18.98 11.18 8.20
C GLN A 120 -18.73 9.69 8.46
N ARG A 121 -19.78 8.87 8.45
CA ARG A 121 -19.67 7.41 8.63
C ARG A 121 -18.84 6.77 7.51
N ALA A 122 -19.10 7.15 6.26
CA ALA A 122 -18.35 6.63 5.11
C ALA A 122 -16.86 7.02 5.18
N ALA A 123 -16.55 8.23 5.62
CA ALA A 123 -15.18 8.68 5.85
C ALA A 123 -14.47 7.88 6.96
N GLN A 124 -15.13 7.68 8.11
CA GLN A 124 -14.58 6.86 9.21
C GLN A 124 -14.28 5.43 8.76
N ASN A 125 -15.22 4.80 8.06
CA ASN A 125 -15.03 3.45 7.53
C ASN A 125 -13.91 3.38 6.49
N THR A 126 -13.80 4.40 5.63
CA THR A 126 -12.72 4.51 4.62
C THR A 126 -11.36 4.58 5.31
N THR A 127 -11.21 5.45 6.31
CA THR A 127 -9.98 5.59 7.09
C THR A 127 -9.63 4.29 7.83
N SER A 128 -10.62 3.65 8.46
CA SER A 128 -10.43 2.38 9.16
C SER A 128 -9.94 1.27 8.21
N ALA A 129 -10.56 1.15 7.03
CA ALA A 129 -10.15 0.17 6.02
C ALA A 129 -8.73 0.46 5.48
N LEU A 130 -8.41 1.72 5.20
CA LEU A 130 -7.06 2.12 4.77
C LEU A 130 -6.01 1.78 5.82
N ASN A 131 -6.27 2.09 7.10
CA ASN A 131 -5.36 1.78 8.20
C ASN A 131 -5.15 0.27 8.32
N ALA A 132 -6.22 -0.52 8.31
CA ALA A 132 -6.11 -1.98 8.37
C ALA A 132 -5.32 -2.58 7.20
N LEU A 133 -5.52 -2.07 5.98
CA LEU A 133 -4.75 -2.51 4.80
C LEU A 133 -3.27 -2.15 4.92
N ASN A 134 -2.96 -0.95 5.41
CA ASN A 134 -1.58 -0.50 5.58
C ASN A 134 -0.87 -1.21 6.75
N GLU A 135 -1.58 -1.56 7.81
CA GLU A 135 -1.06 -2.36 8.93
C GLU A 135 -0.65 -3.76 8.47
N ILE A 136 -1.50 -4.42 7.68
CA ILE A 136 -1.17 -5.73 7.10
C ILE A 136 0.00 -5.58 6.12
N GLU A 137 0.01 -4.55 5.25
CA GLU A 137 1.17 -4.34 4.36
C GLU A 137 2.49 -4.18 5.14
N LYS A 138 2.45 -3.45 6.27
CA LYS A 138 3.63 -3.26 7.14
C LYS A 138 4.14 -4.57 7.73
N SER A 139 3.27 -5.50 8.13
CA SER A 139 3.72 -6.79 8.69
C SER A 139 4.47 -7.66 7.67
N TYR A 140 4.22 -7.44 6.37
CA TYR A 140 4.89 -8.13 5.26
C TYR A 140 6.00 -7.29 4.60
N THR A 141 6.31 -6.11 5.15
CA THR A 141 7.43 -5.30 4.70
C THR A 141 8.64 -5.65 5.56
N LYS A 142 9.64 -6.34 4.98
CA LYS A 142 10.94 -6.51 5.65
C LYS A 142 11.46 -5.13 6.06
N PRO A 143 11.96 -4.94 7.30
CA PRO A 143 12.65 -3.71 7.66
C PRO A 143 13.75 -3.47 6.62
N GLN A 144 13.72 -2.33 5.94
CA GLN A 144 14.78 -1.98 5.02
C GLN A 144 16.08 -1.80 5.83
N GLU A 145 17.04 -2.72 5.71
CA GLU A 145 18.41 -2.53 6.20
C GLU A 145 19.10 -1.31 5.57
N SER A 146 18.54 -0.72 4.50
CA SER A 146 19.04 0.51 3.88
C SER A 146 18.82 1.76 4.73
N ASP A 147 17.79 1.81 5.59
CA ASP A 147 17.50 3.03 6.37
C ASP A 147 18.47 3.18 7.56
N LYS A 148 19.06 2.08 8.03
CA LYS A 148 20.10 2.10 9.07
C LYS A 148 21.49 2.48 8.53
N LYS A 149 21.79 2.18 7.27
CA LYS A 149 23.09 2.53 6.66
C LYS A 149 23.19 4.02 6.33
N HIS A 150 22.12 4.65 5.85
CA HIS A 150 22.12 6.09 5.57
C HIS A 150 22.16 6.94 6.84
N ALA A 151 21.37 6.58 7.87
CA ALA A 151 21.40 7.26 9.15
C ALA A 151 22.78 7.18 9.84
N ASN A 152 23.44 6.01 9.82
CA ASN A 152 24.79 5.87 10.39
C ASN A 152 25.86 6.61 9.60
N ASN A 153 25.75 6.69 8.26
CA ASN A 153 26.71 7.46 7.46
C ASN A 153 26.55 8.97 7.67
N GLU A 154 25.33 9.49 7.78
CA GLU A 154 25.10 10.92 8.03
C GLU A 154 25.54 11.33 9.45
N LEU A 155 25.27 10.50 10.46
CA LEU A 155 25.77 10.71 11.83
C LEU A 155 27.29 10.67 11.90
N LYS A 156 27.94 9.75 11.16
CA LYS A 156 29.40 9.67 11.10
C LYS A 156 30.02 10.87 10.38
N ILE A 157 29.44 11.30 9.24
CA ILE A 157 29.89 12.48 8.51
C ILE A 157 29.71 13.76 9.34
N ALA A 158 28.62 13.86 10.12
CA ALA A 158 28.39 14.98 11.02
C ALA A 158 29.40 15.00 12.19
N ALA A 159 29.69 13.83 12.78
CA ALA A 159 30.69 13.69 13.84
C ALA A 159 32.11 14.05 13.36
N ASP A 160 32.49 13.60 12.16
CA ASP A 160 33.81 13.90 11.56
C ASP A 160 33.96 15.40 11.25
N LYS A 161 32.91 16.05 10.76
CA LYS A 161 32.90 17.51 10.54
C LYS A 161 33.00 18.29 11.85
N MET A 162 32.35 17.83 12.92
CA MET A 162 32.39 18.47 14.22
C MET A 162 33.79 18.36 14.86
N GLN A 163 34.43 17.19 14.77
CA GLN A 163 35.82 17.02 15.21
C GLN A 163 36.79 17.94 14.44
N LEU A 164 36.62 18.07 13.12
CA LEU A 164 37.45 18.96 12.31
C LEU A 164 37.30 20.43 12.74
N MET A 165 36.07 20.88 13.02
CA MET A 165 35.82 22.24 13.50
C MET A 165 36.45 22.51 14.88
N ILE A 166 36.36 21.55 15.80
CA ILE A 166 37.00 21.63 17.12
C ILE A 166 38.52 21.73 16.96
N MET A 167 39.13 20.89 16.11
CA MET A 167 40.57 20.92 15.88
C MET A 167 41.04 22.24 15.24
N LEU A 168 40.26 22.80 14.32
CA LEU A 168 40.53 24.10 13.71
C LEU A 168 40.40 25.25 14.72
N GLN A 169 39.40 25.21 15.61
CA GLN A 169 39.28 26.19 16.70
C GLN A 169 40.45 26.09 17.70
N MET A 170 40.87 24.88 18.07
CA MET A 170 42.04 24.70 18.94
C MET A 170 43.33 25.22 18.30
N LYS A 171 43.54 24.98 17.00
CA LYS A 171 44.68 25.56 16.25
C LYS A 171 44.61 27.09 16.16
N LYS A 172 43.41 27.66 16.03
CA LYS A 172 43.19 29.11 15.99
C LYS A 172 43.46 29.75 17.36
N ASN A 173 43.07 29.10 18.44
CA ASN A 173 43.33 29.54 19.82
C ASN A 173 44.80 29.40 20.21
N GLN A 174 45.52 28.39 19.70
CA GLN A 174 46.97 28.27 19.89
C GLN A 174 47.77 29.36 19.15
N LYS A 175 47.31 29.80 17.96
CA LYS A 175 47.94 30.92 17.25
C LYS A 175 47.63 32.29 17.86
N GLY A 176 46.64 32.39 18.74
CA GLY A 176 46.33 33.61 19.50
C GLY A 176 47.08 33.76 20.83
N MET A 177 47.86 32.76 21.25
CA MET A 177 48.71 32.81 22.47
C MET A 177 50.20 32.98 22.16
N ALA A 178 50.57 33.19 20.90
CA ALA A 178 51.95 33.43 20.45
C ALA A 178 52.13 34.84 19.86
N ALA A 179 51.39 35.82 20.39
CA ALA A 179 51.56 37.26 20.10
C ALA A 179 51.62 38.03 21.41
#